data_AF-A0A7K9WY16-F1
#
_entry.id   AF-A0A7K9WY16-F1
#
_cell.length_a   1.000
_cell.length_b   1.000
_cell.length_c   1.000
_cell.angle_alpha   90.00
_cell.angle_beta   90.00
_cell.angle_gamma   90.00
#
_symmetry.space_group_name_H-M   'P 1'
#
loop_
_entity.id
_entity.type
_entity.pdbx_description
1 polymer ?
#
loop_
_entity_poly.entity_id
_entity_poly.type
_entity_poly.pdbx_seq_one_letter_code
_entity_poly.pdbx_strand_id
1 'polypeptide(L)'
;CPDLPRTDFADIAAESYPLGTKLYYECDDGYTRRSGQYLGISCQRNQGVASWVYRKFECIDKKILLSTAPTMELDFAQKPGRETQSSAPQKQENISEFDQKDFCGPPKTVPHASIRLNKLYYMGQVLHFKCQSGFDKRPPTSGTRTCKKVKDQIMWTPLDLRCTNES
;
A
#
# COMPACT_ATOMS: atom_id res chain seq x y z
N CYS A 1 8.97 8.31 10.36
CA CYS A 1 10.26 8.87 9.92
C CYS A 1 10.04 10.25 9.32
N PRO A 2 11.08 11.10 9.27
CA PRO A 2 11.01 12.36 8.55
C PRO A 2 10.74 12.13 7.06
N ASP A 3 10.41 13.21 6.36
CA ASP A 3 10.28 13.22 4.92
C ASP A 3 11.51 12.60 4.24
N LEU A 4 11.27 11.85 3.18
CA LEU A 4 12.34 11.15 2.48
C LEU A 4 13.28 12.13 1.78
N PRO A 5 14.60 12.04 2.00
CA PRO A 5 15.54 12.76 1.16
C PRO A 5 15.45 12.23 -0.27
N ARG A 6 15.40 13.15 -1.23
CA ARG A 6 15.42 12.86 -2.67
C ARG A 6 16.63 12.00 -3.01
N THR A 7 16.43 10.98 -3.83
CA THR A 7 17.49 10.15 -4.39
C THR A 7 17.42 10.31 -5.90
N ASP A 8 18.50 10.80 -6.52
CA ASP A 8 18.47 11.14 -7.94
C ASP A 8 18.36 9.89 -8.81
N PHE A 9 17.48 9.96 -9.81
CA PHE A 9 17.21 8.90 -10.78
C PHE A 9 16.86 7.54 -10.15
N ALA A 10 16.28 7.53 -8.95
CA ALA A 10 15.80 6.34 -8.27
C ALA A 10 14.37 6.53 -7.77
N ASP A 11 13.54 5.51 -8.00
CA ASP A 11 12.15 5.49 -7.55
C ASP A 11 11.96 4.47 -6.41
N ILE A 12 10.94 4.69 -5.58
CA ILE A 12 10.49 3.67 -4.62
C ILE A 12 9.74 2.60 -5.41
N ALA A 13 10.35 1.44 -5.54
CA ALA A 13 9.78 0.29 -6.26
C ALA A 13 8.80 -0.51 -5.38
N ALA A 14 9.06 -0.59 -4.07
CA ALA A 14 8.18 -1.30 -3.15
C ALA A 14 8.30 -0.78 -1.72
N GLU A 15 7.27 -1.06 -0.92
CA GLU A 15 7.23 -0.79 0.52
C GLU A 15 7.01 -2.09 1.28
N SER A 16 7.68 -2.23 2.41
CA SER A 16 7.52 -3.36 3.33
C SER A 16 7.26 -2.84 4.73
N TYR A 17 6.23 -3.39 5.36
CA TYR A 17 5.69 -2.93 6.62
C TYR A 17 5.95 -3.99 7.71
N PRO A 18 6.59 -3.64 8.83
CA PRO A 18 6.87 -4.60 9.87
C PRO A 18 5.59 -5.08 10.54
N LEU A 19 5.65 -6.26 11.15
CA LEU A 19 4.58 -6.78 12.02
C LEU A 19 4.10 -5.74 13.03
N GLY A 20 2.79 -5.71 13.25
CA GLY A 20 2.13 -4.75 14.15
C GLY A 20 1.79 -3.41 13.51
N THR A 21 2.28 -3.12 12.29
CA THR A 21 1.88 -1.92 11.54
C THR A 21 0.37 -1.90 11.35
N LYS A 22 -0.26 -0.74 11.60
CA LYS A 22 -1.69 -0.50 11.36
C LYS A 22 -1.84 0.60 10.31
N LEU A 23 -2.57 0.29 9.24
CA LEU A 23 -2.94 1.25 8.21
C LEU A 23 -4.45 1.45 8.23
N TYR A 24 -4.91 2.57 7.70
CA TYR A 24 -6.33 2.90 7.63
C TYR A 24 -6.66 3.35 6.22
N TYR A 25 -7.71 2.77 5.64
CA TYR A 25 -8.27 3.30 4.40
C TYR A 25 -9.11 4.54 4.68
N GLU A 26 -9.16 5.41 3.69
CA GLU A 26 -10.04 6.57 3.61
C GLU A 26 -10.80 6.47 2.29
N CYS A 27 -12.12 6.73 2.31
CA CYS A 27 -12.91 6.72 1.08
C CYS A 27 -12.62 7.98 0.28
N ASP A 28 -12.58 7.82 -1.05
CA ASP A 28 -12.38 8.93 -1.98
C ASP A 28 -13.57 9.90 -1.96
N ASP A 29 -13.35 11.10 -2.50
CA ASP A 29 -14.39 12.13 -2.58
C ASP A 29 -15.64 11.62 -3.32
N GLY A 30 -16.81 11.91 -2.74
CA GLY A 30 -18.11 11.40 -3.22
C GLY A 30 -18.52 10.04 -2.65
N TYR A 31 -17.61 9.32 -1.99
CA TYR A 31 -17.89 8.03 -1.36
C TYR A 31 -17.83 8.12 0.16
N THR A 32 -18.51 7.20 0.83
CA THR A 32 -18.47 7.08 2.29
C THR A 32 -18.43 5.62 2.70
N ARG A 33 -17.85 5.37 3.86
CA ARG A 33 -17.77 4.04 4.45
C ARG A 33 -19.18 3.54 4.79
N ARG A 34 -19.50 2.30 4.42
CA ARG A 34 -20.74 1.66 4.89
C ARG A 34 -20.76 1.59 6.42
N SER A 35 -21.88 1.98 7.02
CA SER A 35 -22.02 2.03 8.48
C SER A 35 -21.65 0.69 9.15
N GLY A 36 -20.94 0.76 10.27
CA GLY A 36 -20.49 -0.40 11.04
C GLY A 36 -19.22 -1.10 10.55
N GLN A 37 -18.63 -0.73 9.41
CA GLN A 37 -17.44 -1.41 8.87
C GLN A 37 -16.11 -0.83 9.38
N TYR A 38 -15.04 -1.62 9.51
CA TYR A 38 -13.76 -1.13 10.04
C TYR A 38 -12.78 -0.77 8.93
N LEU A 39 -12.20 0.44 8.99
CA LEU A 39 -11.26 0.98 7.98
C LEU A 39 -9.83 0.47 8.13
N GLY A 40 -9.49 -0.09 9.28
CA GLY A 40 -8.12 -0.44 9.62
C GLY A 40 -7.73 -1.83 9.13
N ILE A 41 -6.47 -1.95 8.73
CA ILE A 41 -5.79 -3.22 8.50
C ILE A 41 -4.55 -3.28 9.38
N SER A 42 -4.12 -4.49 9.72
CA SER A 42 -2.92 -4.68 10.53
C SER A 42 -2.04 -5.77 9.94
N CYS A 43 -0.74 -5.53 9.89
CA CYS A 43 0.24 -6.52 9.49
C CYS A 43 0.43 -7.52 10.64
N GLN A 44 0.08 -8.78 10.43
CA GLN A 44 0.18 -9.82 11.45
C GLN A 44 0.85 -11.07 10.87
N ARG A 45 1.39 -11.90 11.75
CA ARG A 45 1.93 -13.21 11.37
C ARG A 45 0.79 -14.22 11.35
N ASN A 46 0.48 -14.75 10.18
CA ASN A 46 -0.53 -15.79 9.97
C ASN A 46 0.17 -17.02 9.39
N GLN A 47 0.08 -18.16 10.07
CA GLN A 47 0.67 -19.44 9.61
C GLN A 47 2.17 -19.34 9.25
N GLY A 48 2.92 -18.52 9.99
CA GLY A 48 4.37 -18.36 9.78
C GLY A 48 4.78 -17.32 8.74
N VAL A 49 3.83 -16.67 8.05
CA VAL A 49 4.07 -15.61 7.06
C VAL A 49 3.42 -14.30 7.52
N ALA A 50 4.06 -13.16 7.26
CA ALA A 50 3.47 -11.86 7.52
C ALA A 50 2.43 -11.51 6.44
N SER A 51 1.20 -11.20 6.85
CA SER A 51 0.14 -10.81 5.94
C SER A 51 -0.82 -9.78 6.56
N TRP A 52 -1.43 -8.98 5.69
CA TRP A 52 -2.44 -8.00 6.09
C TRP A 52 -3.72 -8.71 6.52
N VAL A 53 -4.17 -8.43 7.74
CA VAL A 53 -5.49 -8.85 8.22
C VAL A 53 -6.52 -7.82 7.81
N TYR A 54 -7.43 -8.24 6.92
CA TYR A 54 -8.53 -7.42 6.43
C TYR A 54 -9.81 -7.70 7.21
N ARG A 55 -10.61 -6.65 7.43
CA ARG A 55 -12.01 -6.77 7.82
C ARG A 55 -12.89 -6.32 6.66
N LYS A 56 -14.19 -6.64 6.74
CA LYS A 56 -15.15 -6.19 5.72
C LYS A 56 -15.18 -4.66 5.72
N PHE A 57 -14.85 -4.08 4.56
CA PHE A 57 -14.80 -2.65 4.30
C PHE A 57 -15.14 -2.37 2.85
N GLU A 58 -16.08 -1.45 2.65
CA GLU A 58 -16.59 -0.98 1.36
C GLU A 58 -16.88 0.53 1.46
N CYS A 59 -16.48 1.26 0.42
CA CYS A 59 -16.91 2.62 0.17
C CYS A 59 -18.10 2.62 -0.78
N ILE A 60 -19.18 3.31 -0.41
CA ILE A 60 -20.43 3.41 -1.16
C ILE A 60 -20.67 4.86 -1.56
N ASP A 61 -21.30 5.07 -2.71
CA ASP A 61 -21.64 6.41 -3.19
C ASP A 61 -22.58 7.10 -2.18
N LYS A 62 -22.24 8.33 -1.78
CA LYS A 62 -23.06 9.13 -0.85
C LYS A 62 -24.48 9.34 -1.37
N LYS A 63 -24.69 9.38 -2.69
CA LYS A 63 -26.01 9.55 -3.33
C LYS A 63 -26.95 8.38 -3.05
N ILE A 64 -26.43 7.16 -2.89
CA ILE A 64 -27.24 5.99 -2.53
C ILE A 64 -27.84 6.17 -1.13
N LEU A 65 -27.08 6.74 -0.20
CA LEU A 65 -27.55 7.02 1.16
C LEU A 65 -28.55 8.19 1.21
N LEU A 66 -28.35 9.20 0.36
CA LEU A 66 -29.26 10.34 0.25
C LEU A 66 -30.57 9.99 -0.46
N SER A 67 -30.60 8.89 -1.22
CA SER A 67 -31.81 8.40 -1.91
C SER A 67 -32.72 7.56 -1.00
N THR A 68 -32.39 7.37 0.28
CA THR A 68 -33.23 6.59 1.21
C THR A 68 -34.18 7.49 2.00
N ALA A 69 -35.07 8.19 1.29
CA ALA A 69 -36.41 8.46 1.79
C ALA A 69 -37.29 7.25 1.41
N PRO A 70 -38.29 6.83 2.21
CA PRO A 70 -39.02 5.62 1.92
C PRO A 70 -39.95 5.86 0.73
N THR A 71 -39.56 5.38 -0.44
CA THR A 71 -40.48 5.20 -1.56
C THR A 71 -40.43 3.71 -1.92
N MET A 72 -41.59 3.08 -1.79
CA MET A 72 -41.87 1.75 -2.30
C MET A 72 -41.43 1.63 -3.76
N GLU A 73 -40.91 0.45 -4.09
CA GLU A 73 -40.75 -0.13 -5.43
C GLU A 73 -40.18 0.76 -6.55
N LEU A 74 -38.99 0.39 -7.03
CA LEU A 74 -38.77 0.39 -8.47
C LEU A 74 -37.89 -0.80 -8.86
N ASP A 75 -38.53 -1.78 -9.50
CA ASP A 75 -37.87 -2.78 -10.34
C ASP A 75 -36.97 -2.08 -11.36
N PHE A 76 -35.66 -2.20 -11.19
CA PHE A 76 -34.72 -2.01 -12.28
C PHE A 76 -34.24 -3.37 -12.74
N ALA A 77 -34.94 -3.92 -13.73
CA ALA A 77 -34.40 -4.93 -14.62
C ALA A 77 -33.13 -4.37 -15.29
N GLN A 78 -31.95 -4.83 -14.86
CA GLN A 78 -30.71 -4.64 -15.61
C GLN A 78 -30.16 -5.99 -16.09
N LYS A 79 -30.13 -6.09 -17.42
CA LYS A 79 -29.51 -7.10 -18.28
C LYS A 79 -28.16 -7.63 -17.73
N PRO A 80 -27.83 -8.93 -17.97
CA PRO A 80 -26.54 -9.49 -17.62
C PRO A 80 -25.45 -8.92 -18.54
N GLY A 81 -24.73 -7.92 -18.03
CA GLY A 81 -23.59 -7.28 -18.69
C GLY A 81 -22.28 -7.91 -18.28
N ARG A 82 -21.93 -9.03 -18.94
CA ARG A 82 -20.58 -9.57 -19.21
C ARG A 82 -19.59 -9.57 -18.04
N GLU A 83 -19.46 -10.74 -17.42
CA GLU A 83 -18.22 -11.15 -16.76
C GLU A 83 -17.04 -10.87 -17.71
N THR A 84 -16.12 -10.01 -17.27
CA THR A 84 -14.75 -10.09 -17.73
C THR A 84 -13.96 -10.57 -16.54
N GLN A 85 -13.82 -11.90 -16.47
CA GLN A 85 -12.75 -12.52 -15.70
C GLN A 85 -11.44 -11.89 -16.16
N SER A 86 -10.86 -11.05 -15.32
CA SER A 86 -9.43 -10.78 -15.35
C SER A 86 -8.89 -10.95 -13.95
N SER A 87 -8.82 -12.22 -13.53
CA SER A 87 -7.89 -12.66 -12.50
C SER A 87 -6.48 -12.54 -13.08
N ALA A 88 -5.94 -11.33 -13.14
CA ALA A 88 -4.52 -11.14 -13.39
C ALA A 88 -3.78 -11.44 -12.08
N PRO A 89 -2.85 -12.42 -12.05
CA PRO A 89 -1.99 -12.62 -10.89
C PRO A 89 -1.19 -11.32 -10.69
N GLN A 90 -1.36 -10.65 -9.56
CA GLN A 90 -0.41 -9.63 -9.16
C GLN A 90 0.93 -10.34 -8.97
N LYS A 91 1.80 -10.20 -9.96
CA LYS A 91 3.18 -10.65 -9.95
C LYS A 91 3.86 -9.97 -8.76
N GLN A 92 3.94 -10.69 -7.64
CA GLN A 92 4.81 -10.32 -6.53
C GLN A 92 6.22 -10.22 -7.11
N GLU A 93 6.74 -9.00 -7.23
CA GLU A 93 8.17 -8.85 -7.46
C GLU A 93 8.89 -9.46 -6.26
N ASN A 94 9.88 -10.31 -6.55
CA ASN A 94 10.57 -11.22 -5.64
C ASN A 94 11.10 -10.50 -4.39
N ILE A 95 10.26 -10.39 -3.36
CA ILE A 95 10.68 -10.21 -1.97
C ILE A 95 11.37 -11.52 -1.59
N SER A 96 12.58 -11.46 -1.03
CA SER A 96 13.28 -12.67 -0.60
C SER A 96 12.37 -13.48 0.33
N GLU A 97 12.37 -14.81 0.20
CA GLU A 97 11.54 -15.71 1.02
C GLU A 97 11.78 -15.51 2.54
N PHE A 98 12.91 -14.91 2.90
CA PHE A 98 13.25 -14.53 4.26
C PHE A 98 12.50 -13.28 4.76
N ASP A 99 12.32 -12.26 3.91
CA ASP A 99 11.67 -11.00 4.27
C ASP A 99 10.14 -11.16 4.44
N GLN A 100 9.53 -12.15 3.79
CA GLN A 100 8.08 -12.41 3.88
C GLN A 100 7.59 -12.86 5.27
N LYS A 101 8.48 -13.33 6.16
CA LYS A 101 8.09 -13.80 7.50
C LYS A 101 7.80 -12.66 8.48
N ASP A 102 8.43 -11.51 8.26
CA ASP A 102 8.46 -10.38 9.20
C ASP A 102 7.87 -9.10 8.62
N PHE A 103 7.65 -9.05 7.31
CA PHE A 103 7.12 -7.88 6.64
C PHE A 103 5.92 -8.21 5.76
N CYS A 104 4.87 -7.39 5.89
CA CYS A 104 3.82 -7.33 4.90
C CYS A 104 4.28 -6.47 3.73
N GLY A 105 3.94 -6.87 2.50
CA GLY A 105 4.11 -6.02 1.32
C GLY A 105 3.08 -4.87 1.27
N PRO A 106 2.95 -4.17 0.14
CA PRO A 106 1.91 -3.17 -0.05
C PRO A 106 0.50 -3.74 0.21
N PRO A 107 -0.39 -3.01 0.90
CA PRO A 107 -1.76 -3.45 1.07
C PRO A 107 -2.50 -3.45 -0.28
N LYS A 108 -3.53 -4.29 -0.40
CA LYS A 108 -4.32 -4.36 -1.63
C LYS A 108 -5.07 -3.05 -1.89
N THR A 109 -5.39 -2.77 -3.15
CA THR A 109 -6.28 -1.66 -3.47
C THR A 109 -7.73 -1.99 -3.09
N VAL A 110 -8.48 -0.97 -2.69
CA VAL A 110 -9.92 -1.08 -2.40
C VAL A 110 -10.64 -0.06 -3.29
N PRO A 111 -11.74 -0.42 -3.98
CA PRO A 111 -12.46 0.52 -4.81
C PRO A 111 -12.92 1.75 -4.03
N HIS A 112 -12.70 2.91 -4.62
CA HIS A 112 -13.07 4.22 -4.05
C HIS A 112 -12.44 4.48 -2.69
N ALA A 113 -11.26 3.92 -2.44
CA ALA A 113 -10.52 4.14 -1.21
C ALA A 113 -9.02 4.14 -1.45
N SER A 114 -8.34 4.97 -0.68
CA SER A 114 -6.88 5.05 -0.62
C SER A 114 -6.40 4.80 0.81
N ILE A 115 -5.16 4.34 0.96
CA ILE A 115 -4.53 4.32 2.28
C ILE A 115 -4.35 5.76 2.71
N ARG A 116 -4.86 6.10 3.90
CA ARG A 116 -4.69 7.41 4.50
C ARG A 116 -3.20 7.69 4.65
N LEU A 117 -2.69 8.61 3.84
CA LEU A 117 -1.30 9.05 3.87
C LEU A 117 -1.06 9.76 5.20
N ASN A 118 -0.43 9.06 6.13
CA ASN A 118 0.12 9.72 7.30
C ASN A 118 1.45 10.37 6.85
N LYS A 119 1.67 11.65 7.19
CA LYS A 119 2.90 12.38 6.80
C LYS A 119 4.21 11.76 7.35
N LEU A 120 4.11 10.71 8.15
CA LEU A 120 5.22 10.04 8.79
C LEU A 120 5.18 8.56 8.46
N TYR A 121 6.24 8.07 7.81
CA TYR A 121 6.50 6.64 7.63
C TYR A 121 6.60 5.91 8.98
N TYR A 122 6.19 4.64 9.02
CA TYR A 122 6.16 3.85 10.25
C TYR A 122 7.56 3.45 10.71
N MET A 123 7.78 3.37 12.02
CA MET A 123 9.02 2.82 12.58
C MET A 123 9.20 1.37 12.09
N GLY A 124 10.40 1.04 11.61
CA GLY A 124 10.73 -0.26 11.02
C GLY A 124 10.27 -0.45 9.57
N GLN A 125 9.52 0.49 8.99
CA GLN A 125 9.14 0.41 7.57
C GLN A 125 10.38 0.42 6.68
N VAL A 126 10.36 -0.42 5.65
CA VAL A 126 11.43 -0.55 4.66
C VAL A 126 10.93 -0.06 3.31
N LEU A 127 11.71 0.79 2.67
CA LEU A 127 11.47 1.25 1.31
C LEU A 127 12.53 0.66 0.41
N HIS A 128 12.11 0.05 -0.68
CA HIS A 128 12.95 -0.55 -1.70
C HIS A 128 13.07 0.42 -2.86
N PHE A 129 14.29 0.87 -3.13
CA PHE A 129 14.62 1.77 -4.21
C PHE A 129 15.17 0.99 -5.40
N LYS A 130 14.86 1.48 -6.59
CA LYS A 130 15.43 0.98 -7.84
C LYS A 130 15.79 2.15 -8.74
N CYS A 131 16.93 2.05 -9.41
CA CYS A 131 17.30 3.02 -10.42
C CYS A 131 16.28 3.04 -11.56
N GLN A 132 16.00 4.24 -12.07
CA GLN A 132 15.21 4.44 -13.27
C GLN A 132 15.91 3.82 -14.47
N SER A 133 15.12 3.31 -15.41
CA SER A 133 15.63 2.75 -16.67
C SER A 133 16.52 3.77 -17.39
N GLY A 134 17.76 3.36 -17.70
CA GLY A 134 18.75 4.24 -18.34
C GLY A 134 19.71 4.92 -17.37
N PHE A 135 19.46 4.85 -16.06
CA PHE A 135 20.35 5.30 -14.98
C PHE A 135 20.85 4.13 -14.12
N ASP A 136 20.72 2.90 -14.61
CA ASP A 136 21.07 1.65 -13.96
C ASP A 136 22.36 1.03 -14.54
N LYS A 137 23.25 1.87 -15.10
CA LYS A 137 24.46 1.41 -15.79
C LYS A 137 25.54 0.85 -14.86
N ARG A 138 25.51 1.25 -13.58
CA ARG A 138 26.47 0.79 -12.56
C ARG A 138 25.76 0.18 -11.36
N PRO A 139 26.21 -0.98 -10.86
CA PRO A 139 25.70 -1.54 -9.61
C PRO A 139 26.22 -0.75 -8.39
N PRO A 140 25.49 -0.75 -7.27
CA PRO A 140 24.17 -1.37 -7.08
C PRO A 140 23.07 -0.60 -7.83
N THR A 141 22.11 -1.32 -8.42
CA THR A 141 20.95 -0.72 -9.14
C THR A 141 19.67 -0.71 -8.31
N SER A 142 19.74 -1.26 -7.10
CA SER A 142 18.67 -1.26 -6.10
C SER A 142 19.28 -1.16 -4.70
N GLY A 143 18.47 -0.72 -3.75
CA GLY A 143 18.87 -0.61 -2.35
C GLY A 143 17.67 -0.34 -1.45
N THR A 144 17.89 -0.31 -0.14
CA THR A 144 16.79 -0.15 0.82
C THR A 144 17.06 0.93 1.84
N ARG A 145 16.01 1.65 2.25
CA ARG A 145 16.03 2.47 3.48
C ARG A 145 15.07 1.89 4.51
N THR A 146 15.54 1.71 5.74
CA THR A 146 14.69 1.35 6.88
C THR A 146 14.51 2.54 7.79
N CYS A 147 13.27 2.79 8.23
CA CYS A 147 12.99 3.78 9.26
C CYS A 147 13.42 3.24 10.62
N LYS A 148 14.44 3.82 11.25
CA LYS A 148 14.97 3.34 12.55
C LYS A 148 15.10 4.48 13.54
N LYS A 149 15.10 4.12 14.83
CA LYS A 149 15.48 5.02 15.93
C LYS A 149 16.98 4.80 16.20
N VAL A 150 17.80 5.81 15.96
CA VAL A 150 19.26 5.79 16.16
C VAL A 150 19.61 6.91 17.14
N LYS A 151 20.21 6.58 18.29
CA LYS A 151 20.60 7.55 19.33
C LYS A 151 19.47 8.56 19.65
N ASP A 152 18.28 8.03 19.91
CA ASP A 152 17.05 8.76 20.17
C ASP A 152 16.44 9.61 19.04
N GLN A 153 17.06 9.64 17.87
CA GLN A 153 16.52 10.29 16.69
C GLN A 153 15.88 9.27 15.74
N ILE A 154 14.68 9.56 15.24
CA ILE A 154 14.03 8.75 14.20
C ILE A 154 14.57 9.20 12.84
N MET A 155 15.26 8.31 12.12
CA MET A 155 15.89 8.60 10.84
C MET A 155 15.84 7.42 9.89
N TRP A 156 16.00 7.71 8.59
CA TRP A 156 16.23 6.70 7.57
C TRP A 156 17.65 6.16 7.67
N THR A 157 17.84 4.85 7.47
CA THR A 157 19.19 4.30 7.25
C THR A 157 19.81 4.91 5.99
N PRO A 158 21.15 5.05 5.96
CA PRO A 158 21.86 5.44 4.73
C PRO A 158 21.49 4.52 3.57
N LEU A 159 21.40 5.09 2.37
CA LEU A 159 21.18 4.37 1.12
C LEU A 159 22.44 4.55 0.28
N ASP A 160 23.18 3.47 0.09
CA ASP A 160 24.34 3.44 -0.80
C ASP A 160 23.87 3.03 -2.21
N LEU A 161 23.20 3.96 -2.88
CA LEU A 161 22.66 3.80 -4.24
C LEU A 161 23.01 5.05 -5.05
N ARG A 162 23.68 4.86 -6.19
CA ARG A 162 24.02 5.94 -7.13
C ARG A 162 23.63 5.54 -8.54
N CYS A 163 22.52 6.10 -9.01
CA CYS A 163 22.00 5.82 -10.33
C CYS A 163 22.64 6.77 -11.36
N THR A 164 23.37 6.21 -12.33
CA THR A 164 24.05 6.95 -13.39
C THR A 164 23.75 6.36 -14.76
N ASN A 165 23.65 7.23 -15.77
CA ASN A 165 23.62 6.84 -17.17
C ASN A 165 25.03 6.67 -17.76
N GLU A 166 26.07 7.08 -17.02
CA GLU A 166 27.47 6.84 -17.35
C GLU A 166 27.85 5.40 -16.99
N SER A 167 28.44 4.69 -17.97
CA SER A 167 28.94 3.32 -17.83
C SER A 167 30.32 3.30 -17.19
#